data_AF-A0A674CPG8-F1
#
_entry.id   AF-A0A674CPG8-F1
#
_cell.length_a   1.000
_cell.length_b   1.000
_cell.length_c   1.000
_cell.angle_alpha   90.00
_cell.angle_beta   90.00
_cell.angle_gamma   90.00
#
_symmetry.space_group_name_H-M   'P 1'
#
loop_
_entity.id
_entity.type
_entity.pdbx_description
1 polymer ?
#
loop_
_entity_poly.entity_id
_entity_poly.type
_entity_poly.pdbx_seq_one_letter_code
_entity_poly.pdbx_strand_id
1 'polypeptide(L)'
;MSEYFSLSDCDVIGFDLDHTLCRYHLKETSRLIYESFTRYLVEHKDYDKDLLTLTPYYFYDNYFDLPGALLCGRVVDMLRKRGNEVNSDFWKDMVAAIDHNYNTSAFKEDAGWYFPSVKRDPGRYLQPCSESVKTWLRSMKSAGKVLLLITSSHSDYCRLICDQILGKDWEELFDIIITNALKPGFFSLVPQQRPFRTLVNDVEESEGLPSLDKPGWYSQGNWPHLHQLLKTMTGNPEPKVVYFGDSMRSDMFPASTFGKWETVMIVEEMEGEGVPRSEAAETNEAQVEPQEKKGKVEDQGMKAPSAPSEQWGSYFVDAHKTPGGDEDSQKLTWCCHSIHKYSTMAIPSVESIADLPLDYKFPRFSPNKPCTTGYYPRPPDSLLKKCQSQSS
;
A
#
# COMPACT_ATOMS: atom_id res chain seq x y z
N MET A 1 -19.07 13.90 -14.92
CA MET A 1 -18.65 13.80 -13.51
C MET A 1 -18.40 15.21 -12.97
N SER A 2 -18.39 15.40 -11.66
CA SER A 2 -18.02 16.69 -11.03
C SER A 2 -16.56 17.06 -11.36
N GLU A 3 -16.21 18.33 -11.35
CA GLU A 3 -14.80 18.76 -11.41
C GLU A 3 -14.03 18.52 -10.11
N TYR A 4 -14.76 18.32 -9.00
CA TYR A 4 -14.20 18.15 -7.66
C TYR A 4 -14.67 16.83 -7.03
N PHE A 5 -13.91 16.34 -6.07
CA PHE A 5 -14.22 15.23 -5.19
C PHE A 5 -14.36 15.74 -3.75
N SER A 6 -15.21 15.09 -2.94
CA SER A 6 -15.50 15.47 -1.56
C SER A 6 -15.95 14.25 -0.78
N LEU A 7 -15.48 14.09 0.47
CA LEU A 7 -15.82 12.94 1.32
C LEU A 7 -17.25 13.04 1.89
N SER A 8 -17.79 14.26 1.97
CA SER A 8 -19.20 14.53 2.26
C SER A 8 -20.15 13.77 1.35
N ASP A 9 -19.74 13.60 0.09
CA ASP A 9 -20.59 13.11 -1.00
C ASP A 9 -20.61 11.57 -1.09
N CYS A 10 -19.77 10.88 -0.31
CA CYS A 10 -19.72 9.42 -0.18
C CYS A 10 -20.50 8.96 1.05
N ASP A 11 -21.27 7.88 0.95
CA ASP A 11 -22.01 7.28 2.08
C ASP A 11 -21.12 6.32 2.88
N VAL A 12 -20.12 5.74 2.21
CA VAL A 12 -19.25 4.67 2.70
C VAL A 12 -17.80 5.01 2.39
N ILE A 13 -16.91 4.79 3.36
CA ILE A 13 -15.48 5.13 3.27
C ILE A 13 -14.69 3.88 3.66
N GLY A 14 -14.00 3.27 2.70
CA GLY A 14 -13.19 2.07 2.92
C GLY A 14 -11.70 2.31 2.75
N PHE A 15 -10.89 1.50 3.43
CA PHE A 15 -9.43 1.57 3.41
C PHE A 15 -8.83 0.17 3.25
N ASP A 16 -7.69 0.05 2.58
CA ASP A 16 -6.74 -1.03 2.88
C ASP A 16 -5.99 -0.77 4.19
N LEU A 17 -5.40 -1.81 4.77
CA LEU A 17 -4.54 -1.73 5.93
C LEU A 17 -3.11 -1.40 5.53
N ASP A 18 -2.41 -2.38 4.95
CA ASP A 18 -0.99 -2.34 4.67
C ASP A 18 -0.68 -1.23 3.65
N HIS A 19 0.36 -0.41 3.90
CA HIS A 19 0.76 0.76 3.09
C HIS A 19 -0.31 1.85 2.84
N THR A 20 -1.52 1.69 3.38
CA THR A 20 -2.62 2.64 3.22
C THR A 20 -3.02 3.31 4.53
N LEU A 21 -3.38 2.55 5.56
CA LEU A 21 -3.53 3.03 6.94
C LEU A 21 -2.25 2.77 7.76
N CYS A 22 -1.65 1.60 7.55
CA CYS A 22 -0.38 1.20 8.14
C CYS A 22 0.77 1.63 7.23
N ARG A 23 1.32 2.82 7.47
CA ARG A 23 2.63 3.18 6.91
C ARG A 23 3.71 2.31 7.54
N TYR A 24 4.55 1.72 6.69
CA TYR A 24 5.72 0.96 7.12
C TYR A 24 6.97 1.84 7.07
N HIS A 25 7.91 1.62 7.99
CA HIS A 25 9.23 2.27 7.91
C HIS A 25 10.04 1.67 6.75
N LEU A 26 9.80 2.18 5.53
CA LEU A 26 10.19 1.59 4.24
C LEU A 26 11.63 1.07 4.18
N LYS A 27 12.58 1.79 4.76
CA LYS A 27 13.99 1.38 4.88
C LYS A 27 14.18 0.08 5.68
N GLU A 28 13.60 -0.01 6.87
CA GLU A 28 13.76 -1.15 7.77
C GLU A 28 12.89 -2.33 7.33
N THR A 29 11.67 -2.06 6.84
CA THR A 29 10.77 -3.07 6.31
C THR A 29 11.32 -3.67 5.01
N SER A 30 11.75 -2.85 4.02
CA SER A 30 12.38 -3.36 2.80
C SER A 30 13.61 -4.21 3.09
N ARG A 31 14.43 -3.77 4.06
CA ARG A 31 15.58 -4.54 4.54
C ARG A 31 15.15 -5.88 5.15
N LEU A 32 14.13 -5.90 6.01
CA LEU A 32 13.62 -7.13 6.62
C LEU A 32 13.14 -8.14 5.57
N ILE A 33 12.33 -7.68 4.60
CA ILE A 33 11.80 -8.51 3.51
C ILE A 33 12.96 -9.16 2.74
N TYR A 34 13.91 -8.33 2.30
CA TYR A 34 15.09 -8.75 1.55
C TYR A 34 16.00 -9.72 2.33
N GLU A 35 16.27 -9.46 3.62
CA GLU A 35 17.01 -10.39 4.47
C GLU A 35 16.26 -11.71 4.66
N SER A 36 14.92 -11.66 4.78
CA SER A 36 14.06 -12.82 4.98
C SER A 36 14.04 -13.76 3.78
N PHE A 37 14.02 -13.20 2.56
CA PHE A 37 14.19 -13.99 1.33
C PHE A 37 15.63 -14.53 1.21
N THR A 38 16.63 -13.67 1.44
CA THR A 38 18.06 -14.04 1.28
C THR A 38 18.43 -15.21 2.19
N ARG A 39 18.00 -15.20 3.46
CA ARG A 39 18.29 -16.28 4.41
C ARG A 39 17.71 -17.62 3.96
N TYR A 40 16.45 -17.66 3.52
CA TYR A 40 15.84 -18.91 3.02
C TYR A 40 16.63 -19.52 1.85
N LEU A 41 17.07 -18.69 0.89
CA LEU A 41 17.85 -19.15 -0.26
C LEU A 41 19.24 -19.68 0.15
N VAL A 42 19.93 -19.03 1.10
CA VAL A 42 21.20 -19.55 1.65
C VAL A 42 20.98 -20.85 2.44
N GLU A 43 20.03 -20.83 3.38
CA GLU A 43 19.92 -21.83 4.45
C GLU A 43 19.20 -23.11 4.01
N HIS A 44 18.34 -23.03 2.99
CA HIS A 44 17.52 -24.17 2.53
C HIS A 44 17.72 -24.55 1.05
N LYS A 45 18.48 -23.76 0.27
CA LYS A 45 18.67 -23.99 -1.17
C LYS A 45 20.15 -24.04 -1.63
N ASP A 46 21.11 -23.96 -0.71
CA ASP A 46 22.57 -24.03 -0.97
C ASP A 46 23.12 -22.92 -1.91
N TYR A 47 22.46 -21.76 -1.92
CA TYR A 47 22.95 -20.57 -2.62
C TYR A 47 24.04 -19.85 -1.80
N ASP A 48 24.89 -19.09 -2.49
CA ASP A 48 25.98 -18.34 -1.85
C ASP A 48 25.46 -17.25 -0.90
N LYS A 49 26.23 -16.89 0.14
CA LYS A 49 25.94 -15.69 0.95
C LYS A 49 26.13 -14.40 0.15
N ASP A 50 26.86 -14.47 -0.96
CA ASP A 50 26.96 -13.42 -1.99
C ASP A 50 25.66 -13.20 -2.81
N LEU A 51 24.59 -13.96 -2.53
CA LEU A 51 23.21 -13.86 -3.06
C LEU A 51 22.60 -12.46 -3.14
N LEU A 52 23.20 -11.50 -2.44
CA LEU A 52 22.74 -10.15 -2.15
C LEU A 52 22.53 -9.24 -3.38
N THR A 53 21.89 -9.69 -4.47
CA THR A 53 20.74 -9.04 -5.12
C THR A 53 19.98 -10.01 -6.10
N LEU A 54 20.14 -9.97 -7.44
CA LEU A 54 19.09 -9.72 -8.49
C LEU A 54 19.20 -10.91 -9.65
N THR A 55 18.49 -11.42 -10.74
CA THR A 55 17.57 -11.22 -11.99
C THR A 55 17.02 -12.60 -12.44
N PRO A 56 16.12 -12.76 -13.48
CA PRO A 56 15.08 -11.89 -14.08
C PRO A 56 13.67 -12.57 -14.08
N TYR A 57 12.61 -11.99 -14.63
CA TYR A 57 11.97 -10.74 -14.20
C TYR A 57 10.50 -11.06 -13.85
N TYR A 58 10.04 -10.52 -12.73
CA TYR A 58 8.69 -10.59 -12.21
C TYR A 58 8.18 -9.14 -12.08
N PHE A 59 6.87 -8.93 -12.17
CA PHE A 59 6.31 -7.58 -12.03
C PHE A 59 6.07 -7.30 -10.54
N TYR A 60 7.10 -6.72 -9.92
CA TYR A 60 7.07 -6.26 -8.54
C TYR A 60 6.17 -5.03 -8.45
N ASP A 61 5.02 -5.16 -7.79
CA ASP A 61 3.92 -4.19 -7.85
C ASP A 61 3.42 -3.68 -6.50
N ASN A 62 4.11 -4.08 -5.42
CA ASN A 62 3.80 -3.70 -4.05
C ASN A 62 5.08 -3.71 -3.19
N TYR A 63 5.00 -3.07 -2.02
CA TYR A 63 6.15 -2.94 -1.13
C TYR A 63 6.61 -4.25 -0.46
N PHE A 64 5.81 -5.32 -0.46
CA PHE A 64 6.21 -6.62 0.08
C PHE A 64 7.07 -7.44 -0.88
N ASP A 65 6.98 -7.16 -2.19
CA ASP A 65 7.78 -7.82 -3.23
C ASP A 65 8.81 -6.90 -3.90
N LEU A 66 8.71 -5.57 -3.80
CA LEU A 66 9.73 -4.62 -4.29
C LEU A 66 11.16 -4.85 -3.72
N PRO A 67 11.36 -5.37 -2.49
CA PRO A 67 12.69 -5.80 -2.02
C PRO A 67 13.12 -7.17 -2.61
N GLY A 68 12.17 -7.94 -3.13
CA GLY A 68 12.37 -8.98 -4.15
C GLY A 68 12.65 -8.39 -5.55
N ALA A 69 12.35 -7.12 -5.83
CA ALA A 69 12.95 -6.37 -6.94
C ALA A 69 14.35 -5.84 -6.61
N LEU A 70 14.71 -5.74 -5.31
CA LEU A 70 16.08 -5.92 -4.79
C LEU A 70 16.72 -7.23 -5.30
N LEU A 71 15.90 -8.17 -5.80
CA LEU A 71 16.29 -9.43 -6.42
C LEU A 71 15.95 -9.48 -7.97
N CYS A 72 16.35 -8.46 -8.80
CA CYS A 72 16.64 -8.65 -10.28
C CYS A 72 17.90 -8.01 -11.07
N GLY A 73 19.11 -8.67 -11.18
CA GLY A 73 20.60 -8.37 -11.31
C GLY A 73 21.67 -9.40 -10.69
N ARG A 74 22.17 -9.20 -9.43
CA ARG A 74 23.02 -10.01 -8.46
C ARG A 74 23.03 -11.58 -8.42
N VAL A 75 22.03 -12.33 -7.89
CA VAL A 75 21.92 -13.82 -7.99
C VAL A 75 22.40 -14.34 -9.36
N VAL A 76 22.04 -13.63 -10.43
CA VAL A 76 22.45 -13.96 -11.79
C VAL A 76 23.88 -13.55 -12.10
N ASP A 77 24.42 -12.45 -11.57
CA ASP A 77 25.86 -12.20 -11.59
C ASP A 77 26.65 -13.21 -10.73
N MET A 78 26.07 -13.76 -9.65
CA MET A 78 26.65 -14.82 -8.82
C MET A 78 26.71 -16.14 -9.60
N LEU A 79 25.62 -16.53 -10.27
CA LEU A 79 25.60 -17.69 -11.18
C LEU A 79 26.61 -17.53 -12.32
N ARG A 80 26.63 -16.35 -12.98
CA ARG A 80 27.61 -16.01 -14.04
C ARG A 80 29.05 -16.08 -13.53
N LYS A 81 29.36 -15.52 -12.35
CA LYS A 81 30.69 -15.58 -11.72
C LYS A 81 31.13 -17.02 -11.44
N ARG A 82 30.20 -17.90 -11.05
CA ARG A 82 30.46 -19.34 -10.82
C ARG A 82 30.63 -20.13 -12.12
N GLY A 83 30.40 -19.54 -13.30
CA GLY A 83 30.41 -20.22 -14.59
C GLY A 83 29.15 -21.06 -14.85
N ASN A 84 28.12 -20.92 -14.01
CA ASN A 84 26.84 -21.61 -14.17
C ASN A 84 25.99 -20.93 -15.25
N GLU A 85 25.24 -21.72 -16.01
CA GLU A 85 24.20 -21.18 -16.89
C GLU A 85 23.06 -20.57 -16.06
N VAL A 86 22.58 -19.40 -16.49
CA VAL A 86 21.45 -18.71 -15.89
C VAL A 86 20.17 -19.21 -16.57
N ASN A 87 19.51 -20.16 -15.91
CA ASN A 87 18.21 -20.69 -16.33
C ASN A 87 17.08 -20.15 -15.44
N SER A 88 15.87 -20.70 -15.57
CA SER A 88 14.69 -20.28 -14.80
C SER A 88 14.49 -21.00 -13.46
N ASP A 89 15.43 -21.84 -13.01
CA ASP A 89 15.28 -22.60 -11.77
C ASP A 89 15.39 -21.72 -10.53
N PHE A 90 16.29 -20.71 -10.51
CA PHE A 90 16.38 -19.79 -9.37
C PHE A 90 15.06 -19.04 -9.10
N TRP A 91 14.21 -18.85 -10.12
CA TRP A 91 12.90 -18.23 -9.94
C TRP A 91 11.96 -19.12 -9.11
N LYS A 92 12.11 -20.45 -9.18
CA LYS A 92 11.36 -21.39 -8.31
C LYS A 92 11.78 -21.23 -6.85
N ASP A 93 13.05 -20.96 -6.61
CA ASP A 93 13.58 -20.73 -5.27
C ASP A 93 13.20 -19.35 -4.73
N MET A 94 13.17 -18.31 -5.59
CA MET A 94 12.58 -17.00 -5.28
C MET A 94 11.13 -17.12 -4.81
N VAL A 95 10.28 -17.84 -5.57
CA VAL A 95 8.88 -18.08 -5.18
C VAL A 95 8.79 -18.87 -3.87
N ALA A 96 9.66 -19.85 -3.65
CA ALA A 96 9.72 -20.59 -2.39
C ALA A 96 10.20 -19.72 -1.20
N ALA A 97 11.02 -18.69 -1.43
CA ALA A 97 11.46 -17.74 -0.41
C ALA A 97 10.35 -16.74 -0.02
N ILE A 98 9.51 -16.35 -0.98
CA ILE A 98 8.27 -15.59 -0.76
C ILE A 98 7.29 -16.44 0.04
N ASP A 99 7.00 -17.67 -0.42
CA ASP A 99 6.09 -18.61 0.23
C ASP A 99 6.52 -18.95 1.67
N HIS A 100 7.81 -19.22 1.92
CA HIS A 100 8.31 -19.49 3.27
C HIS A 100 8.06 -18.37 4.29
N ASN A 101 8.01 -17.11 3.84
CA ASN A 101 7.83 -15.95 4.71
C ASN A 101 6.37 -15.44 4.76
N TYR A 102 5.56 -15.73 3.75
CA TYR A 102 4.21 -15.16 3.59
C TYR A 102 3.10 -16.19 3.32
N ASN A 103 3.36 -17.49 3.42
CA ASN A 103 2.29 -18.49 3.40
C ASN A 103 1.28 -18.25 4.54
N THR A 104 0.10 -18.83 4.39
CA THR A 104 -1.06 -18.58 5.26
C THR A 104 -0.92 -19.08 6.70
N SER A 105 0.09 -19.91 7.02
CA SER A 105 0.38 -20.31 8.40
C SER A 105 1.57 -19.56 9.02
N ALA A 106 2.42 -18.90 8.24
CA ALA A 106 3.69 -18.34 8.69
C ALA A 106 3.55 -17.34 9.86
N PHE A 107 2.55 -16.46 9.84
CA PHE A 107 2.29 -15.57 10.99
C PHE A 107 1.89 -16.39 12.22
N LYS A 108 0.94 -17.32 12.10
CA LYS A 108 0.41 -18.09 13.22
C LYS A 108 1.44 -19.04 13.85
N GLU A 109 2.29 -19.64 13.02
CA GLU A 109 3.31 -20.62 13.43
C GLU A 109 4.64 -19.98 13.87
N ASP A 110 4.77 -18.65 13.74
CA ASP A 110 6.01 -17.89 13.95
C ASP A 110 7.16 -18.38 13.03
N ALA A 111 6.81 -18.73 11.80
CA ALA A 111 7.72 -19.25 10.79
C ALA A 111 8.30 -18.15 9.88
N GLY A 112 9.37 -18.49 9.17
CA GLY A 112 10.13 -17.53 8.37
C GLY A 112 10.90 -16.53 9.22
N TRP A 113 11.22 -15.39 8.61
CA TRP A 113 11.99 -14.31 9.25
C TRP A 113 11.22 -12.99 9.34
N TYR A 114 10.24 -12.77 8.46
CA TYR A 114 9.44 -11.54 8.42
C TYR A 114 8.52 -11.41 9.65
N PHE A 115 7.48 -12.24 9.76
CA PHE A 115 6.48 -12.13 10.82
C PHE A 115 7.07 -12.24 12.25
N PRO A 116 8.02 -13.16 12.55
CA PRO A 116 8.66 -13.21 13.87
C PRO A 116 9.49 -11.97 14.20
N SER A 117 9.97 -11.23 13.20
CA SER A 117 10.67 -9.96 13.41
C SER A 117 9.72 -8.80 13.64
N VAL A 118 8.62 -8.72 12.90
CA VAL A 118 7.57 -7.70 13.12
C VAL A 118 6.94 -7.89 14.51
N LYS A 119 6.55 -9.11 14.89
CA LYS A 119 5.99 -9.39 16.23
C LYS A 119 6.92 -9.02 17.39
N ARG A 120 8.22 -9.25 17.23
CA ARG A 120 9.24 -9.04 18.28
C ARG A 120 9.50 -7.55 18.53
N ASP A 121 9.33 -6.71 17.53
CA ASP A 121 9.66 -5.29 17.57
C ASP A 121 8.72 -4.47 16.65
N PRO A 122 7.40 -4.41 16.92
CA PRO A 122 6.43 -3.89 15.95
C PRO A 122 6.67 -2.41 15.62
N GLY A 123 6.96 -1.59 16.63
CA GLY A 123 7.22 -0.16 16.49
C GLY A 123 8.49 0.20 15.71
N ARG A 124 9.35 -0.77 15.37
CA ARG A 124 10.47 -0.56 14.44
C ARG A 124 10.04 -0.61 12.96
N TYR A 125 8.96 -1.32 12.67
CA TYR A 125 8.51 -1.59 11.29
C TYR A 125 7.20 -0.90 10.94
N LEU A 126 6.32 -0.72 11.92
CA LEU A 126 4.98 -0.15 11.79
C LEU A 126 4.96 1.26 12.39
N GLN A 127 4.70 2.28 11.56
CA GLN A 127 4.59 3.67 12.02
C GLN A 127 3.19 3.90 12.62
N PRO A 128 3.07 4.38 13.87
CA PRO A 128 1.76 4.72 14.43
C PRO A 128 1.07 5.84 13.68
N CYS A 129 -0.24 5.70 13.44
CA CYS A 129 -1.07 6.76 12.88
C CYS A 129 -1.09 7.96 13.83
N SER A 130 -1.15 9.17 13.27
CA SER A 130 -1.28 10.39 14.08
C SER A 130 -2.63 10.44 14.82
N GLU A 131 -2.69 11.19 15.93
CA GLU A 131 -3.96 11.41 16.64
C GLU A 131 -4.98 12.18 15.78
N SER A 132 -4.53 12.91 14.75
CA SER A 132 -5.40 13.48 13.72
C SER A 132 -6.12 12.38 12.93
N VAL A 133 -5.41 11.39 12.39
CA VAL A 133 -6.02 10.25 11.66
C VAL A 133 -7.01 9.49 12.55
N LYS A 134 -6.67 9.24 13.82
CA LYS A 134 -7.57 8.56 14.77
C LYS A 134 -8.83 9.40 15.06
N THR A 135 -8.66 10.71 15.24
CA THR A 135 -9.79 11.65 15.44
C THR A 135 -10.67 11.74 14.20
N TRP A 136 -10.07 11.76 13.00
CA TRP A 136 -10.74 11.81 11.71
C TRP A 136 -11.58 10.55 11.42
N LEU A 137 -11.05 9.35 11.71
CA LEU A 137 -11.83 8.10 11.64
C LEU A 137 -13.07 8.16 12.56
N ARG A 138 -12.89 8.58 13.82
CA ARG A 138 -14.00 8.76 14.77
C ARG A 138 -14.99 9.85 14.32
N SER A 139 -14.52 10.91 13.67
CA SER A 139 -15.38 12.01 13.18
C SER A 139 -16.26 11.56 12.00
N MET A 140 -15.72 10.76 11.08
CA MET A 140 -16.49 10.21 9.95
C MET A 140 -17.61 9.27 10.44
N LYS A 141 -17.30 8.38 11.39
CA LYS A 141 -18.30 7.50 12.02
C LYS A 141 -19.35 8.30 12.81
N SER A 142 -18.93 9.35 13.52
CA SER A 142 -19.84 10.28 14.21
C SER A 142 -20.73 11.09 13.25
N ALA A 143 -20.26 11.33 12.01
CA ALA A 143 -21.02 11.96 10.93
C ALA A 143 -21.95 10.97 10.18
N GLY A 144 -22.10 9.73 10.66
CA GLY A 144 -22.98 8.72 10.08
C GLY A 144 -22.47 8.08 8.79
N LYS A 145 -21.16 8.18 8.50
CA LYS A 145 -20.52 7.43 7.41
C LYS A 145 -20.26 5.99 7.85
N VAL A 146 -20.42 5.03 6.94
CA VAL A 146 -20.05 3.63 7.19
C VAL A 146 -18.56 3.43 6.89
N LEU A 147 -17.77 2.96 7.86
CA LEU A 147 -16.33 2.78 7.74
C LEU A 147 -15.95 1.32 7.49
N LEU A 148 -15.10 1.06 6.51
CA LEU A 148 -14.64 -0.28 6.13
C LEU A 148 -13.12 -0.43 6.23
N LEU A 149 -12.66 -1.56 6.74
CA LEU A 149 -11.28 -2.03 6.58
C LEU A 149 -11.28 -3.28 5.69
N ILE A 150 -10.51 -3.28 4.60
CA ILE A 150 -10.49 -4.39 3.61
C ILE A 150 -9.04 -4.72 3.23
N THR A 151 -8.46 -5.69 3.93
CA THR A 151 -7.07 -6.15 3.74
C THR A 151 -6.97 -7.60 3.27
N SER A 152 -5.93 -7.90 2.51
CA SER A 152 -5.53 -9.27 2.17
C SER A 152 -4.82 -9.99 3.32
N SER A 153 -4.40 -9.29 4.37
CA SER A 153 -3.77 -9.85 5.58
C SER A 153 -4.75 -10.69 6.41
N HIS A 154 -4.26 -11.76 7.06
CA HIS A 154 -5.05 -12.58 7.98
C HIS A 154 -5.43 -11.81 9.26
N SER A 155 -6.47 -12.28 9.96
CA SER A 155 -7.09 -11.51 11.05
C SER A 155 -6.20 -11.34 12.29
N ASP A 156 -5.33 -12.31 12.56
CA ASP A 156 -4.32 -12.28 13.61
C ASP A 156 -3.18 -11.28 13.31
N TYR A 157 -2.71 -11.19 12.06
CA TYR A 157 -1.74 -10.16 11.64
C TYR A 157 -2.37 -8.76 11.58
N CYS A 158 -3.58 -8.64 11.03
CA CYS A 158 -4.38 -7.41 11.04
C CYS A 158 -4.55 -6.87 12.48
N ARG A 159 -4.88 -7.75 13.43
CA ARG A 159 -5.00 -7.41 14.86
C ARG A 159 -3.70 -6.88 15.45
N LEU A 160 -2.54 -7.49 15.15
CA LEU A 160 -1.24 -7.01 15.60
C LEU A 160 -0.94 -5.61 15.04
N ILE A 161 -1.15 -5.39 13.75
CA ILE A 161 -0.90 -4.09 13.11
C ILE A 161 -1.80 -3.04 13.75
N CYS A 162 -3.11 -3.23 13.74
CA CYS A 162 -4.06 -2.20 14.16
C CYS A 162 -3.94 -1.84 15.65
N ASP A 163 -3.61 -2.78 16.54
CA ASP A 163 -3.29 -2.46 17.95
C ASP A 163 -2.04 -1.56 18.06
N GLN A 164 -1.01 -1.82 17.24
CA GLN A 164 0.21 -1.01 17.20
C GLN A 164 0.00 0.37 16.57
N ILE A 165 -0.82 0.50 15.51
CA ILE A 165 -0.94 1.77 14.75
C ILE A 165 -2.11 2.67 15.17
N LEU A 166 -3.24 2.09 15.58
CA LEU A 166 -4.47 2.80 15.93
C LEU A 166 -4.76 2.74 17.43
N GLY A 167 -4.46 1.60 18.08
CA GLY A 167 -4.64 1.37 19.52
C GLY A 167 -5.70 0.31 19.83
N LYS A 168 -5.86 -0.05 21.11
CA LYS A 168 -6.63 -1.23 21.55
C LYS A 168 -8.12 -1.23 21.22
N ASP A 169 -8.69 -0.07 20.95
CA ASP A 169 -10.10 0.13 20.58
C ASP A 169 -10.30 0.30 19.06
N TRP A 170 -9.29 -0.03 18.23
CA TRP A 170 -9.35 0.17 16.78
C TRP A 170 -10.54 -0.52 16.10
N GLU A 171 -11.02 -1.65 16.62
CA GLU A 171 -12.19 -2.34 16.06
C GLU A 171 -13.45 -1.46 16.11
N GLU A 172 -13.56 -0.56 17.09
CA GLU A 172 -14.69 0.38 17.21
C GLU A 172 -14.67 1.48 16.14
N LEU A 173 -13.53 1.72 15.49
CA LEU A 173 -13.39 2.73 14.43
C LEU A 173 -14.09 2.31 13.13
N PHE A 174 -14.23 1.01 12.88
CA PHE A 174 -14.82 0.45 11.66
C PHE A 174 -16.20 -0.16 11.93
N ASP A 175 -17.01 -0.31 10.89
CA ASP A 175 -18.30 -1.01 10.96
C ASP A 175 -18.24 -2.39 10.30
N ILE A 176 -17.36 -2.54 9.31
CA ILE A 176 -17.09 -3.82 8.66
C ILE A 176 -15.57 -3.98 8.52
N ILE A 177 -15.05 -5.09 9.04
CA ILE A 177 -13.65 -5.49 8.88
C ILE A 177 -13.63 -6.72 7.99
N ILE A 178 -12.84 -6.70 6.92
CA ILE A 178 -12.69 -7.80 5.96
C ILE A 178 -11.20 -8.13 5.86
N THR A 179 -10.83 -9.29 6.40
CA THR A 179 -9.46 -9.82 6.36
C THR A 179 -9.36 -10.98 5.38
N ASN A 180 -8.14 -11.36 4.96
CA ASN A 180 -7.92 -12.35 3.90
C ASN A 180 -8.82 -12.08 2.67
N ALA A 181 -9.00 -10.80 2.28
CA ALA A 181 -9.93 -10.41 1.23
C ALA A 181 -9.56 -10.98 -0.16
N LEU A 182 -8.31 -11.42 -0.34
CA LEU A 182 -7.79 -12.03 -1.57
C LEU A 182 -8.06 -11.15 -2.81
N LYS A 183 -7.76 -9.86 -2.65
CA LYS A 183 -7.78 -8.83 -3.71
C LYS A 183 -6.80 -9.19 -4.84
N PRO A 184 -7.08 -8.85 -6.11
CA PRO A 184 -8.26 -8.18 -6.65
C PRO A 184 -9.51 -9.11 -6.77
N GLY A 185 -9.43 -10.35 -6.30
CA GLY A 185 -10.52 -11.33 -6.40
C GLY A 185 -11.80 -10.91 -5.69
N PHE A 186 -11.69 -10.21 -4.55
CA PHE A 186 -12.81 -9.59 -3.84
C PHE A 186 -13.75 -8.77 -4.74
N PHE A 187 -13.18 -7.99 -5.66
CA PHE A 187 -13.93 -7.09 -6.53
C PHE A 187 -14.41 -7.75 -7.83
N SER A 188 -13.62 -8.71 -8.34
CA SER A 188 -13.74 -9.23 -9.71
C SER A 188 -14.42 -10.60 -9.83
N LEU A 189 -14.55 -11.34 -8.74
CA LEU A 189 -15.14 -12.69 -8.73
C LEU A 189 -16.57 -12.69 -8.17
N VAL A 190 -17.38 -13.65 -8.63
CA VAL A 190 -18.79 -13.78 -8.23
C VAL A 190 -18.92 -14.48 -6.86
N PRO A 191 -20.03 -14.30 -6.12
CA PRO A 191 -20.15 -14.80 -4.74
C PRO A 191 -19.92 -16.31 -4.57
N GLN A 192 -20.27 -17.12 -5.57
CA GLN A 192 -20.09 -18.57 -5.55
C GLN A 192 -18.61 -19.00 -5.63
N GLN A 193 -17.72 -18.09 -6.06
CA GLN A 193 -16.26 -18.27 -6.09
C GLN A 193 -15.57 -17.65 -4.87
N ARG A 194 -16.21 -16.67 -4.22
CA ARG A 194 -15.71 -15.91 -3.08
C ARG A 194 -16.83 -15.66 -2.04
N PRO A 195 -17.30 -16.69 -1.32
CA PRO A 195 -18.21 -16.49 -0.21
C PRO A 195 -17.50 -15.74 0.93
N PHE A 196 -18.27 -15.00 1.73
CA PHE A 196 -17.79 -14.49 3.01
C PHE A 196 -17.70 -15.63 4.02
N ARG A 197 -16.82 -15.49 5.02
CA ARG A 197 -16.71 -16.41 6.16
C ARG A 197 -16.72 -15.64 7.47
N THR A 198 -17.28 -16.25 8.50
CA THR A 198 -17.11 -15.85 9.90
C THR A 198 -15.77 -16.34 10.45
N LEU A 199 -15.31 -15.71 11.52
CA LEU A 199 -14.07 -16.03 12.22
C LEU A 199 -14.35 -16.36 13.68
N VAL A 200 -13.72 -17.42 14.20
CA VAL A 200 -13.76 -17.80 15.62
C VAL A 200 -12.33 -18.00 16.10
N ASN A 201 -11.85 -17.15 17.02
CA ASN A 201 -10.46 -17.12 17.50
C ASN A 201 -9.44 -17.09 16.33
N ASP A 202 -9.65 -16.17 15.39
CA ASP A 202 -8.82 -15.97 14.19
C ASP A 202 -8.68 -17.25 13.32
N VAL A 203 -9.70 -18.12 13.32
CA VAL A 203 -9.86 -19.26 12.41
C VAL A 203 -11.15 -19.09 11.60
N GLU A 204 -11.05 -19.27 10.28
CA GLU A 204 -12.20 -19.21 9.37
C GLU A 204 -13.14 -20.40 9.57
N GLU A 205 -14.45 -20.14 9.63
CA GLU A 205 -15.45 -21.22 9.60
C GLU A 205 -15.51 -21.88 8.21
N SER A 206 -15.76 -23.20 8.18
CA SER A 206 -15.69 -24.03 6.97
C SER A 206 -16.81 -23.77 5.97
N GLU A 207 -17.99 -23.35 6.44
CA GLU A 207 -19.12 -22.96 5.60
C GLU A 207 -19.02 -21.50 5.17
N GLY A 208 -19.51 -21.21 3.95
CA GLY A 208 -19.51 -19.86 3.38
C GLY A 208 -20.88 -19.20 3.54
N LEU A 209 -20.91 -17.93 3.92
CA LEU A 209 -22.13 -17.18 4.15
C LEU A 209 -22.88 -16.89 2.83
N PRO A 210 -24.19 -17.18 2.73
CA PRO A 210 -24.99 -16.93 1.54
C PRO A 210 -25.38 -15.46 1.35
N SER A 211 -25.30 -14.65 2.41
CA SER A 211 -25.58 -13.21 2.44
C SER A 211 -24.75 -12.53 3.54
N LEU A 212 -24.80 -11.20 3.61
CA LEU A 212 -24.33 -10.42 4.74
C LEU A 212 -25.48 -9.57 5.26
N ASP A 213 -25.95 -9.85 6.48
CA ASP A 213 -27.19 -9.28 7.03
C ASP A 213 -26.93 -8.21 8.12
N LYS A 214 -25.68 -8.05 8.55
CA LYS A 214 -25.26 -7.13 9.62
C LYS A 214 -23.77 -6.70 9.48
N PRO A 215 -23.36 -5.56 10.07
CA PRO A 215 -21.94 -5.23 10.29
C PRO A 215 -21.20 -6.27 11.16
N GLY A 216 -19.86 -6.27 11.07
CA GLY A 216 -18.98 -7.19 11.81
C GLY A 216 -17.65 -7.47 11.11
N TRP A 217 -16.85 -8.35 11.72
CA TRP A 217 -15.59 -8.86 11.15
C TRP A 217 -15.85 -10.15 10.35
N TYR A 218 -15.42 -10.15 9.09
CA TYR A 218 -15.51 -11.27 8.16
C TYR A 218 -14.16 -11.60 7.51
N SER A 219 -14.08 -12.80 6.91
CA SER A 219 -12.95 -13.24 6.08
C SER A 219 -13.37 -13.48 4.63
N GLN A 220 -12.43 -13.31 3.70
CA GLN A 220 -12.63 -13.47 2.24
C GLN A 220 -13.78 -12.59 1.69
N GLY A 221 -14.78 -13.20 1.05
CA GLY A 221 -15.95 -12.48 0.54
C GLY A 221 -15.76 -11.73 -0.78
N ASN A 222 -16.77 -10.93 -1.12
CA ASN A 222 -16.90 -10.29 -2.42
C ASN A 222 -17.66 -8.95 -2.34
N TRP A 223 -17.33 -8.05 -3.27
CA TRP A 223 -17.97 -6.75 -3.46
C TRP A 223 -19.51 -6.83 -3.60
N PRO A 224 -20.11 -7.69 -4.45
CA PRO A 224 -21.56 -7.75 -4.61
C PRO A 224 -22.36 -8.06 -3.33
N HIS A 225 -21.87 -8.94 -2.46
CA HIS A 225 -22.49 -9.23 -1.16
C HIS A 225 -22.29 -8.08 -0.16
N LEU A 226 -21.10 -7.48 -0.12
CA LEU A 226 -20.87 -6.26 0.66
C LEU A 226 -21.83 -5.14 0.23
N HIS A 227 -22.05 -4.96 -1.08
CA HIS A 227 -22.94 -3.91 -1.59
C HIS A 227 -24.38 -4.02 -1.09
N GLN A 228 -24.93 -5.24 -0.92
CA GLN A 228 -26.27 -5.44 -0.37
C GLN A 228 -26.35 -5.07 1.12
N LEU A 229 -25.31 -5.40 1.89
CA LEU A 229 -25.21 -4.96 3.28
C LEU A 229 -25.12 -3.42 3.36
N LEU A 230 -24.29 -2.79 2.51
CA LEU A 230 -24.14 -1.33 2.46
C LEU A 230 -25.45 -0.61 2.10
N LYS A 231 -26.27 -1.13 1.18
CA LYS A 231 -27.61 -0.59 0.90
C LYS A 231 -28.51 -0.62 2.13
N THR A 232 -28.48 -1.73 2.87
CA THR A 232 -29.27 -1.92 4.10
C THR A 232 -28.79 -1.00 5.23
N MET A 233 -27.48 -0.84 5.40
CA MET A 233 -26.89 0.00 6.46
C MET A 233 -27.05 1.50 6.20
N THR A 234 -26.94 1.94 4.95
CA THR A 234 -27.06 3.37 4.58
C THR A 234 -28.51 3.81 4.31
N GLY A 235 -29.41 2.87 4.04
CA GLY A 235 -30.76 3.15 3.51
C GLY A 235 -30.77 3.67 2.06
N ASN A 236 -29.60 3.83 1.43
CA ASN A 236 -29.46 4.27 0.04
C ASN A 236 -29.49 3.04 -0.90
N PRO A 237 -30.32 2.99 -1.95
CA PRO A 237 -30.27 1.90 -2.94
C PRO A 237 -29.00 1.91 -3.80
N GLU A 238 -28.28 3.03 -3.91
CA GLU A 238 -27.01 3.15 -4.63
C GLU A 238 -25.97 3.89 -3.76
N PRO A 239 -25.45 3.24 -2.69
CA PRO A 239 -24.52 3.86 -1.76
C PRO A 239 -23.21 4.19 -2.46
N LYS A 240 -22.78 5.45 -2.36
CA LYS A 240 -21.51 5.91 -2.92
C LYS A 240 -20.37 5.51 -2.00
N VAL A 241 -19.42 4.75 -2.55
CA VAL A 241 -18.23 4.30 -1.84
C VAL A 241 -17.00 5.06 -2.35
N VAL A 242 -16.15 5.52 -1.45
CA VAL A 242 -14.74 5.83 -1.73
C VAL A 242 -13.86 4.74 -1.12
N TYR A 243 -12.80 4.35 -1.84
CA TYR A 243 -11.79 3.41 -1.34
C TYR A 243 -10.38 3.98 -1.43
N PHE A 244 -9.68 3.94 -0.30
CA PHE A 244 -8.27 4.27 -0.16
C PHE A 244 -7.43 3.00 -0.30
N GLY A 245 -6.35 3.08 -1.07
CA GLY A 245 -5.44 1.95 -1.32
C GLY A 245 -4.14 2.39 -2.01
N ASP A 246 -3.08 1.62 -1.87
CA ASP A 246 -1.76 1.82 -2.49
C ASP A 246 -1.51 0.88 -3.68
N SER A 247 -2.23 -0.25 -3.80
CA SER A 247 -2.02 -1.15 -4.94
C SER A 247 -2.86 -0.73 -6.14
N MET A 248 -2.18 -0.26 -7.20
CA MET A 248 -2.83 -0.03 -8.50
C MET A 248 -3.57 -1.27 -9.04
N ARG A 249 -3.08 -2.47 -8.69
CA ARG A 249 -3.58 -3.77 -9.18
C ARG A 249 -4.63 -4.40 -8.27
N SER A 250 -4.44 -4.34 -6.96
CA SER A 250 -5.34 -4.97 -5.98
C SER A 250 -6.49 -4.05 -5.56
N ASP A 251 -6.33 -2.72 -5.67
CA ASP A 251 -7.26 -1.72 -5.14
C ASP A 251 -7.80 -0.79 -6.23
N MET A 252 -6.96 0.07 -6.81
CA MET A 252 -7.44 1.18 -7.66
C MET A 252 -8.12 0.70 -8.94
N PHE A 253 -7.44 -0.14 -9.74
CA PHE A 253 -8.04 -0.74 -10.94
C PHE A 253 -9.34 -1.50 -10.63
N PRO A 254 -9.37 -2.47 -9.69
CA PRO A 254 -10.56 -3.27 -9.47
C PRO A 254 -11.71 -2.53 -8.76
N ALA A 255 -11.45 -1.64 -7.81
CA ALA A 255 -12.49 -0.86 -7.14
C ALA A 255 -13.18 0.12 -8.12
N SER A 256 -12.40 0.82 -8.95
CA SER A 256 -12.96 1.71 -10.00
C SER A 256 -13.62 0.92 -11.15
N THR A 257 -13.08 -0.24 -11.52
CA THR A 257 -13.56 -1.01 -12.69
C THR A 257 -14.77 -1.89 -12.37
N PHE A 258 -14.77 -2.63 -11.26
CA PHE A 258 -15.85 -3.57 -10.89
C PHE A 258 -16.77 -3.00 -9.80
N GLY A 259 -16.20 -2.26 -8.84
CA GLY A 259 -16.96 -1.57 -7.79
C GLY A 259 -17.70 -0.32 -8.28
N LYS A 260 -17.14 0.38 -9.26
CA LYS A 260 -17.50 1.77 -9.63
C LYS A 260 -17.35 2.77 -8.48
N TRP A 261 -16.43 2.47 -7.57
CA TRP A 261 -16.10 3.29 -6.41
C TRP A 261 -15.25 4.50 -6.84
N GLU A 262 -15.37 5.62 -6.12
CA GLU A 262 -14.35 6.68 -6.18
C GLU A 262 -13.08 6.14 -5.49
N THR A 263 -11.90 6.53 -5.94
CA THR A 263 -10.64 5.87 -5.54
C THR A 263 -9.57 6.89 -5.17
N VAL A 264 -9.01 6.78 -3.96
CA VAL A 264 -7.91 7.64 -3.50
C VAL A 264 -6.64 6.80 -3.39
N MET A 265 -5.68 7.09 -4.25
CA MET A 265 -4.40 6.39 -4.27
C MET A 265 -3.47 6.96 -3.20
N ILE A 266 -2.89 6.09 -2.37
CA ILE A 266 -1.75 6.41 -1.52
C ILE A 266 -0.46 6.22 -2.32
N VAL A 267 0.42 7.22 -2.35
CA VAL A 267 1.67 7.22 -3.14
C VAL A 267 2.80 7.84 -2.33
N GLU A 268 3.46 7.07 -1.47
CA GLU A 268 4.56 7.55 -0.61
C GLU A 268 5.73 8.16 -1.43
N GLU A 269 5.90 7.75 -2.69
CA GLU A 269 6.85 8.32 -3.66
C GLU A 269 6.63 9.81 -3.96
N MET A 270 5.44 10.36 -3.65
CA MET A 270 5.19 11.80 -3.74
C MET A 270 6.08 12.61 -2.77
N GLU A 271 6.36 12.09 -1.56
CA GLU A 271 7.24 12.76 -0.58
C GLU A 271 8.68 12.89 -1.11
N GLY A 272 9.15 11.89 -1.86
CA GLY A 272 10.45 11.90 -2.55
C GLY A 272 10.57 12.97 -3.63
N GLU A 273 9.44 13.42 -4.19
CA GLU A 273 9.41 14.45 -5.24
C GLU A 273 8.92 15.81 -4.72
N GLY A 274 9.29 16.12 -3.48
CA GLY A 274 9.17 17.45 -2.88
C GLY A 274 7.77 17.82 -2.39
N VAL A 275 6.80 16.89 -2.44
CA VAL A 275 5.53 17.06 -1.74
C VAL A 275 5.83 17.00 -0.23
N PRO A 276 5.42 18.00 0.57
CA PRO A 276 5.74 18.01 1.99
C PRO A 276 5.02 16.87 2.72
N ARG A 277 5.65 16.39 3.80
CA ARG A 277 5.01 15.55 4.81
C ARG A 277 3.96 16.35 5.57
N SER A 278 2.98 15.65 6.14
CA SER A 278 2.08 16.24 7.14
C SER A 278 2.88 16.47 8.42
N GLU A 279 2.74 17.64 9.06
CA GLU A 279 3.40 17.95 10.34
C GLU A 279 3.07 16.88 11.41
N ALA A 280 1.86 16.31 11.35
CA ALA A 280 1.40 15.23 12.22
C ALA A 280 2.10 13.87 12.01
N ALA A 281 2.87 13.72 10.92
CA ALA A 281 3.76 12.58 10.71
C ALA A 281 5.17 12.84 11.26
N GLU A 282 5.68 14.06 11.13
CA GLU A 282 7.01 14.45 11.64
C GLU A 282 7.09 14.38 13.18
N THR A 283 5.99 14.69 13.89
CA THR A 283 5.89 14.56 15.35
C THR A 283 6.05 13.13 15.88
N ASN A 284 5.89 12.11 15.03
CA ASN A 284 6.01 10.70 15.42
C ASN A 284 7.45 10.18 15.27
N GLU A 285 8.21 10.65 14.26
CA GLU A 285 9.63 10.29 14.11
C GLU A 285 10.48 10.84 15.27
N ALA A 286 10.13 12.01 15.83
CA ALA A 286 10.88 12.70 16.88
C ALA A 286 10.88 12.02 18.27
N GLN A 287 10.07 10.99 18.51
CA GLN A 287 9.93 10.37 19.85
C GLN A 287 10.86 9.16 20.09
N VAL A 288 11.66 8.76 19.09
CA VAL A 288 12.36 7.46 19.09
C VAL A 288 13.82 7.53 19.57
N GLU A 289 14.42 8.72 19.74
CA GLU A 289 15.81 8.87 20.23
C GLU A 289 15.94 9.17 21.74
N PRO A 290 16.51 8.27 22.55
CA PRO A 290 16.94 8.58 23.92
C PRO A 290 18.22 9.42 23.90
N GLN A 291 18.20 10.62 24.48
CA GLN A 291 19.31 11.60 24.41
C GLN A 291 20.64 11.20 25.12
N GLU A 292 20.78 9.97 25.61
CA GLU A 292 21.92 9.52 26.43
C GLU A 292 22.95 8.64 25.71
N LYS A 293 23.62 9.20 24.68
CA LYS A 293 25.09 9.12 24.48
C LYS A 293 25.54 9.86 23.22
N LYS A 294 26.10 11.06 23.39
CA LYS A 294 26.87 11.75 22.34
C LYS A 294 28.26 11.13 22.15
N GLY A 295 28.29 9.89 21.66
CA GLY A 295 29.42 9.38 20.89
C GLY A 295 29.48 10.08 19.53
N LYS A 296 30.66 10.14 18.91
CA LYS A 296 30.80 10.64 17.53
C LYS A 296 30.33 9.58 16.53
N VAL A 297 29.02 9.43 16.40
CA VAL A 297 28.41 8.98 15.13
C VAL A 297 28.40 10.21 14.21
N GLU A 298 28.70 10.03 12.93
CA GLU A 298 28.61 11.14 11.96
C GLU A 298 27.15 11.53 11.76
N ASP A 299 26.89 12.83 11.67
CA ASP A 299 25.57 13.40 11.43
C ASP A 299 25.13 13.16 9.98
N GLN A 300 24.71 11.92 9.71
CA GLN A 300 23.99 11.52 8.51
C GLN A 300 22.49 11.48 8.83
N GLY A 301 21.93 12.66 9.14
CA GLY A 301 20.48 12.85 9.27
C GLY A 301 19.73 12.16 8.13
N MET A 302 18.71 11.38 8.47
CA MET A 302 18.11 10.43 7.55
C MET A 302 17.48 11.14 6.34
N LYS A 303 17.91 10.79 5.12
CA LYS A 303 17.17 11.12 3.89
C LYS A 303 15.73 10.60 4.05
N ALA A 304 14.76 11.38 3.57
CA ALA A 304 13.35 11.01 3.63
C ALA A 304 13.10 9.58 3.08
N PRO A 305 12.26 8.74 3.73
CA PRO A 305 12.04 7.34 3.38
C PRO A 305 11.80 6.99 1.91
N SER A 306 11.24 7.90 1.11
CA SER A 306 10.97 7.70 -0.34
C SER A 306 11.88 8.54 -1.25
N ALA A 307 13.08 8.91 -0.81
CA ALA A 307 14.04 9.74 -1.56
C ALA A 307 14.24 9.30 -3.04
N PRO A 308 14.35 10.25 -3.99
CA PRO A 308 14.25 9.97 -5.42
C PRO A 308 15.44 9.16 -5.94
N SER A 309 15.20 8.29 -6.92
CA SER A 309 16.21 7.35 -7.40
C SER A 309 17.20 7.98 -8.37
N GLU A 310 18.47 8.05 -7.96
CA GLU A 310 19.60 8.42 -8.82
C GLU A 310 19.87 7.39 -9.95
N GLN A 311 19.30 6.18 -9.85
CA GLN A 311 19.49 5.09 -10.82
C GLN A 311 18.28 4.86 -11.74
N TRP A 312 17.06 4.92 -11.20
CA TRP A 312 15.82 4.59 -11.93
C TRP A 312 14.99 5.82 -12.32
N GLY A 313 15.38 7.02 -11.87
CA GLY A 313 14.69 8.26 -12.19
C GLY A 313 13.45 8.52 -11.32
N SER A 314 12.48 9.22 -11.91
CA SER A 314 11.22 9.60 -11.27
C SER A 314 10.17 8.50 -11.40
N TYR A 315 9.35 8.33 -10.35
CA TYR A 315 8.20 7.43 -10.40
C TYR A 315 7.11 7.92 -11.37
N PHE A 316 7.05 9.23 -11.64
CA PHE A 316 5.97 9.86 -12.41
C PHE A 316 6.35 10.24 -13.85
N VAL A 317 7.62 10.59 -14.10
CA VAL A 317 8.10 11.05 -15.43
C VAL A 317 9.37 10.32 -15.87
N ASP A 318 9.31 9.69 -17.04
CA ASP A 318 10.46 9.18 -17.77
C ASP A 318 11.06 10.29 -18.65
N ALA A 319 12.39 10.37 -18.71
CA ALA A 319 13.14 11.38 -19.47
C ALA A 319 14.01 10.69 -20.53
N HIS A 320 13.52 10.63 -21.77
CA HIS A 320 14.23 10.00 -22.88
C HIS A 320 15.10 10.98 -23.65
N LYS A 321 16.41 10.74 -23.63
CA LYS A 321 17.39 11.38 -24.54
C LYS A 321 17.27 10.80 -25.94
N THR A 322 16.83 11.62 -26.89
CA THR A 322 16.72 11.23 -28.30
C THR A 322 18.12 11.19 -28.94
N PRO A 323 18.58 10.06 -29.51
CA PRO A 323 19.92 9.99 -30.10
C PRO A 323 20.06 10.97 -31.29
N GLY A 324 20.78 12.07 -31.08
CA GLY A 324 21.02 13.11 -32.10
C GLY A 324 20.04 14.28 -32.10
N GLY A 325 19.27 14.50 -31.03
CA GLY A 325 18.49 15.73 -30.82
C GLY A 325 18.77 16.37 -29.46
N ASP A 326 18.74 17.70 -29.39
CA ASP A 326 19.06 18.48 -28.17
C ASP A 326 17.90 18.53 -27.14
N GLU A 327 16.73 17.96 -27.46
CA GLU A 327 15.54 17.98 -26.59
C GLU A 327 15.34 16.68 -25.79
N ASP A 328 15.34 16.82 -24.45
CA ASP A 328 14.97 15.77 -23.49
C ASP A 328 13.45 15.53 -23.52
N SER A 329 12.99 14.47 -24.20
CA SER A 329 11.56 14.18 -24.33
C SER A 329 10.99 13.53 -23.06
N GLN A 330 10.23 14.32 -22.28
CA GLN A 330 9.64 13.89 -21.01
C GLN A 330 8.23 13.28 -21.19
N LYS A 331 8.05 12.03 -20.73
CA LYS A 331 6.82 11.25 -20.84
C LYS A 331 6.31 10.84 -19.46
N LEU A 332 5.00 10.63 -19.32
CA LEU A 332 4.46 10.04 -18.09
C LEU A 332 4.87 8.55 -18.02
N THR A 333 5.25 8.08 -16.84
CA THR A 333 5.49 6.64 -16.60
C THR A 333 4.19 5.85 -16.72
N TRP A 334 4.32 4.52 -16.87
CA TRP A 334 3.17 3.62 -16.81
C TRP A 334 2.40 3.74 -15.48
N CYS A 335 3.12 3.93 -14.37
CA CYS A 335 2.54 4.12 -13.04
C CYS A 335 1.70 5.41 -13.00
N CYS A 336 2.27 6.54 -13.43
CA CYS A 336 1.56 7.82 -13.49
C CYS A 336 0.32 7.77 -14.39
N HIS A 337 0.44 7.16 -15.57
CA HIS A 337 -0.69 7.00 -16.48
C HIS A 337 -1.81 6.13 -15.86
N SER A 338 -1.43 5.10 -15.09
CA SER A 338 -2.39 4.23 -14.41
C SER A 338 -3.10 4.93 -13.26
N ILE A 339 -2.38 5.74 -12.46
CA ILE A 339 -2.97 6.60 -11.42
C ILE A 339 -4.00 7.56 -12.04
N HIS A 340 -3.63 8.29 -13.10
CA HIS A 340 -4.54 9.23 -13.79
C HIS A 340 -5.80 8.58 -14.40
N LYS A 341 -5.82 7.25 -14.51
CA LYS A 341 -6.86 6.47 -15.20
C LYS A 341 -7.78 5.70 -14.26
N TYR A 342 -7.28 5.26 -13.11
CA TYR A 342 -8.01 4.39 -12.17
C TYR A 342 -8.17 4.99 -10.77
N SER A 343 -7.60 6.17 -10.51
CA SER A 343 -7.77 6.93 -9.26
C SER A 343 -8.60 8.19 -9.52
N THR A 344 -9.42 8.58 -8.55
CA THR A 344 -10.09 9.89 -8.50
C THR A 344 -9.09 10.99 -8.12
N MET A 345 -8.20 10.72 -7.17
CA MET A 345 -7.09 11.60 -6.75
C MET A 345 -5.95 10.78 -6.11
N ALA A 346 -4.80 11.41 -5.85
CA ALA A 346 -3.66 10.80 -5.17
C ALA A 346 -3.10 11.70 -4.05
N ILE A 347 -2.65 11.08 -2.95
CA ILE A 347 -2.05 11.71 -1.76
C ILE A 347 -0.83 10.91 -1.28
N PRO A 348 0.17 11.52 -0.61
CA PRO A 348 1.30 10.77 -0.07
C PRO A 348 0.91 9.87 1.11
N SER A 349 -0.06 10.29 1.93
CA SER A 349 -0.60 9.49 3.04
C SER A 349 -1.95 10.02 3.56
N VAL A 350 -2.65 9.24 4.39
CA VAL A 350 -3.92 9.65 5.01
C VAL A 350 -3.76 10.84 5.96
N GLU A 351 -2.61 10.99 6.64
CA GLU A 351 -2.27 12.19 7.45
C GLU A 351 -2.26 13.49 6.62
N SER A 352 -2.21 13.40 5.29
CA SER A 352 -2.26 14.57 4.40
C SER A 352 -3.65 15.21 4.31
N ILE A 353 -4.71 14.50 4.73
CA ILE A 353 -6.10 14.96 4.63
C ILE A 353 -6.90 14.85 5.93
N ALA A 354 -6.33 14.27 6.99
CA ALA A 354 -7.05 14.00 8.24
C ALA A 354 -7.51 15.27 9.00
N ASP A 355 -6.78 16.38 8.87
CA ASP A 355 -7.17 17.67 9.45
C ASP A 355 -8.16 18.48 8.58
N LEU A 356 -8.56 17.95 7.42
CA LEU A 356 -9.50 18.62 6.52
C LEU A 356 -10.97 18.27 6.83
N PRO A 357 -11.90 19.23 6.70
CA PRO A 357 -13.32 18.93 6.86
C PRO A 357 -13.82 18.04 5.71
N LEU A 358 -14.82 17.20 5.98
CA LEU A 358 -15.28 16.20 5.01
C LEU A 358 -15.88 16.81 3.73
N ASP A 359 -16.35 18.05 3.77
CA ASP A 359 -16.86 18.80 2.61
C ASP A 359 -15.76 19.54 1.81
N TYR A 360 -14.48 19.30 2.13
CA TYR A 360 -13.34 19.84 1.39
C TYR A 360 -13.32 19.33 -0.06
N LYS A 361 -13.14 20.27 -1.00
CA LYS A 361 -13.26 20.02 -2.45
C LYS A 361 -11.91 19.81 -3.09
N PHE A 362 -11.48 18.55 -3.14
CA PHE A 362 -10.28 18.12 -3.84
C PHE A 362 -10.46 18.23 -5.36
N PRO A 363 -9.47 18.72 -6.13
CA PRO A 363 -9.47 18.56 -7.58
C PRO A 363 -9.29 17.08 -7.92
N ARG A 364 -10.04 16.55 -8.91
CA ARG A 364 -9.90 15.16 -9.35
C ARG A 364 -9.09 15.02 -10.65
N PHE A 365 -8.52 13.84 -10.89
CA PHE A 365 -7.93 13.48 -12.19
C PHE A 365 -8.97 13.58 -13.31
N SER A 366 -8.55 14.06 -14.48
CA SER A 366 -9.42 14.19 -15.65
C SER A 366 -8.60 14.32 -16.94
N PRO A 367 -8.94 13.60 -18.04
CA PRO A 367 -8.28 13.74 -19.34
C PRO A 367 -8.32 15.15 -19.94
N ASN A 368 -9.24 16.01 -19.45
CA ASN A 368 -9.45 17.37 -19.95
C ASN A 368 -8.79 18.45 -19.06
N LYS A 369 -7.96 18.06 -18.09
CA LYS A 369 -7.23 18.95 -17.18
C LYS A 369 -5.72 18.70 -17.31
N PRO A 370 -4.84 19.64 -16.91
CA PRO A 370 -3.39 19.40 -16.88
C PRO A 370 -3.04 18.17 -16.04
N CYS A 371 -2.01 17.42 -16.45
CA CYS A 371 -1.56 16.18 -15.77
C CYS A 371 -1.00 16.36 -14.34
N THR A 372 -1.00 17.60 -13.83
CA THR A 372 -0.72 18.00 -12.45
C THR A 372 -2.00 18.14 -11.60
N THR A 373 -3.19 18.08 -12.20
CA THR A 373 -4.49 18.10 -11.49
C THR A 373 -4.77 16.72 -10.89
N GLY A 374 -5.33 16.65 -9.68
CA GLY A 374 -5.67 15.38 -9.01
C GLY A 374 -4.68 14.94 -7.92
N TYR A 375 -3.59 15.68 -7.71
CA TYR A 375 -2.66 15.47 -6.60
C TYR A 375 -2.95 16.43 -5.44
N TYR A 376 -2.86 15.94 -4.21
CA TYR A 376 -2.95 16.75 -2.98
C TYR A 376 -1.86 16.32 -1.98
N PRO A 377 -1.24 17.24 -1.19
CA PRO A 377 -1.45 18.69 -1.15
C PRO A 377 -0.93 19.44 -2.38
N ARG A 378 0.03 18.86 -3.13
CA ARG A 378 0.53 19.41 -4.40
C ARG A 378 1.01 18.30 -5.35
N PRO A 379 1.28 18.62 -6.63
CA PRO A 379 1.83 17.66 -7.60
C PRO A 379 3.33 17.40 -7.36
N PRO A 380 3.83 16.19 -7.67
CA PRO A 380 5.25 15.86 -7.74
C PRO A 380 6.08 16.82 -8.61
N ASP A 381 7.33 17.08 -8.20
CA ASP A 381 8.24 18.00 -8.87
C ASP A 381 8.58 17.61 -10.32
N SER A 382 8.66 16.32 -10.65
CA SER A 382 8.91 15.90 -12.03
C SER A 382 7.78 16.31 -12.97
N LEU A 383 6.52 16.19 -12.53
CA LEU A 383 5.33 16.58 -13.27
C LEU A 383 5.22 18.10 -13.42
N LEU A 384 5.60 18.87 -12.39
CA LEU A 384 5.70 20.32 -12.47
C LEU A 384 6.75 20.76 -13.49
N LYS A 385 7.97 20.18 -13.44
CA LYS A 385 9.06 20.46 -14.40
C LYS A 385 8.64 20.12 -15.83
N LYS A 386 7.97 18.97 -16.04
CA LYS A 386 7.41 18.57 -17.34
C LYS A 386 6.33 19.52 -17.85
N CYS A 387 5.47 20.07 -16.99
CA CYS A 387 4.49 21.07 -17.42
C CYS A 387 5.15 22.41 -17.77
N GLN A 388 6.24 22.80 -17.10
CA GLN A 388 6.99 24.03 -17.41
C GLN A 388 7.73 23.91 -18.75
N SER A 389 8.39 22.78 -19.03
CA SER A 389 9.07 22.53 -20.31
C SER A 389 8.11 22.42 -21.51
N GLN A 390 6.84 22.09 -21.27
CA GLN A 390 5.78 22.10 -22.30
C GLN A 390 5.02 23.44 -22.42
N SER A 391 5.41 24.46 -21.66
CA SER A 391 4.81 25.81 -21.66
C SER A 391 5.81 26.92 -22.04
N SER A 392 7.00 26.54 -22.50
CA SER A 392 8.11 27.42 -22.90
C SER A 392 8.36 27.33 -24.41
#